data_AF-A0A7C5DVL2-F1
#
_entry.id   AF-A0A7C5DVL2-F1
#
_cell.length_a   1.000
_cell.length_b   1.000
_cell.length_c   1.000
_cell.angle_alpha   90.00
_cell.angle_beta   90.00
_cell.angle_gamma   90.00
#
_symmetry.space_group_name_H-M   'P 1'
#
loop_
_entity.id
_entity.type
_entity.pdbx_description
1 polymer ?
#
loop_
_entity_poly.entity_id
_entity_poly.type
_entity_poly.pdbx_seq_one_letter_code
_entity_poly.pdbx_strand_id
1 'polypeptide(L)'
;VRIYAVKSEKGLQNIVTYFIGTTIILFVISFFLAVAAAPIIAELFAGGEKIIPAKIVMKLMFGNMPSWLAATLLTGAVAATMSTVDSAVLALSSILTMDLYRKPFNPEMDPAKEATIGRIISVVLIAVMAVLAFYPPKLLFNSLIDMAYPGLVTLAPAAILGMFWKKAGPAAAIASIVSGSILAVYLIFHRNPMGLYSGFWTLLLSLGVFVVVTFLMPAKEEDYFRDVERISV
;
A
#
# COMPACT_ATOMS: atom_id res chain seq x y z
N VAL A 1 -5.32 12.03 -7.05
CA VAL A 1 -4.88 13.38 -7.49
C VAL A 1 -4.17 13.36 -8.85
N ARG A 2 -3.13 12.55 -9.10
CA ARG A 2 -2.40 12.59 -10.40
C ARG A 2 -3.18 12.08 -11.62
N ILE A 3 -4.06 11.08 -11.45
CA ILE A 3 -4.87 10.54 -12.56
C ILE A 3 -5.95 11.54 -13.02
N TYR A 4 -6.50 12.34 -12.09
CA TYR A 4 -7.51 13.36 -12.38
C TYR A 4 -6.96 14.63 -13.06
N ALA A 5 -5.64 14.81 -13.09
CA ALA A 5 -5.00 15.91 -13.81
C ALA A 5 -4.95 15.68 -15.33
N VAL A 6 -5.34 14.47 -15.79
CA VAL A 6 -5.23 14.04 -17.18
C VAL A 6 -6.49 14.47 -17.92
N LYS A 7 -6.35 15.46 -18.80
CA LYS A 7 -7.47 16.07 -19.52
C LYS A 7 -7.95 15.28 -20.73
N SER A 8 -7.31 14.16 -21.08
CA SER A 8 -7.65 13.37 -22.28
C SER A 8 -7.74 11.88 -21.98
N GLU A 9 -8.75 11.23 -22.55
CA GLU A 9 -8.94 9.78 -22.45
C GLU A 9 -7.73 9.00 -22.96
N LYS A 10 -7.13 9.45 -24.07
CA LYS A 10 -5.89 8.88 -24.61
C LYS A 10 -4.70 9.04 -23.66
N GLY A 11 -4.64 10.16 -22.93
CA GLY A 11 -3.64 10.36 -21.88
C GLY A 11 -3.80 9.36 -20.74
N LEU A 12 -5.04 9.07 -20.35
CA LEU A 12 -5.34 8.09 -19.30
C LEU A 12 -4.94 6.67 -19.73
N GLN A 13 -5.32 6.27 -20.95
CA GLN A 13 -4.93 4.97 -21.52
C GLN A 13 -3.42 4.81 -21.60
N ASN A 14 -2.69 5.86 -21.99
CA ASN A 14 -1.23 5.83 -22.03
C ASN A 14 -0.63 5.64 -20.63
N ILE A 15 -1.13 6.33 -19.61
CA ILE A 15 -0.66 6.16 -18.23
C ILE A 15 -0.88 4.72 -17.75
N VAL A 16 -2.07 4.17 -17.98
CA VAL A 16 -2.38 2.79 -17.62
C VAL A 16 -1.45 1.81 -18.38
N THR A 17 -1.24 2.04 -19.67
CA THR A 17 -0.36 1.20 -20.50
C THR A 17 1.08 1.26 -20.01
N TYR A 18 1.61 2.45 -19.71
CA TYR A 18 2.97 2.59 -19.16
C TYR A 18 3.08 1.97 -17.78
N PHE A 19 2.07 2.10 -16.93
CA PHE A 19 2.05 1.48 -15.60
C PHE A 19 2.08 -0.05 -15.70
N ILE A 20 1.22 -0.65 -16.53
CA ILE A 20 1.19 -2.10 -16.75
C ILE A 20 2.52 -2.56 -17.38
N GLY A 21 2.98 -1.87 -18.43
CA GLY A 21 4.21 -2.22 -19.13
C GLY A 21 5.43 -2.18 -18.23
N THR A 22 5.61 -1.11 -17.46
CA THR A 22 6.71 -1.00 -16.49
C THR A 22 6.61 -2.06 -15.39
N THR A 23 5.41 -2.37 -14.89
CA THR A 23 5.21 -3.43 -13.90
C THR A 23 5.64 -4.80 -14.43
N ILE A 24 5.25 -5.14 -15.66
CA ILE A 24 5.64 -6.41 -16.30
C ILE A 24 7.17 -6.47 -16.45
N ILE A 25 7.80 -5.39 -16.94
CA ILE A 25 9.26 -5.33 -17.11
C ILE A 25 9.97 -5.55 -15.77
N LEU A 26 9.52 -4.89 -14.71
CA LEU A 26 10.10 -5.06 -13.37
C LEU A 26 9.92 -6.49 -12.84
N PHE A 27 8.78 -7.12 -13.11
CA PHE A 27 8.53 -8.51 -12.70
C PHE A 27 9.45 -9.49 -13.43
N VAL A 28 9.64 -9.30 -14.74
CA VAL A 28 10.55 -10.11 -15.56
C VAL A 28 12.00 -9.95 -15.07
N ILE A 29 12.47 -8.72 -14.83
CA ILE A 29 13.81 -8.46 -14.29
C ILE A 29 13.98 -9.13 -12.92
N SER A 30 12.98 -9.02 -12.04
CA SER A 30 13.02 -9.62 -10.71
C SER A 30 13.08 -11.15 -10.76
N PHE A 31 12.37 -11.77 -11.72
CA PHE A 31 12.43 -13.20 -11.94
C PHE A 31 13.84 -13.65 -12.36
N PHE A 32 14.46 -12.98 -13.33
CA PHE A 32 15.83 -13.32 -13.75
C PHE A 32 16.86 -13.07 -12.66
N LEU A 33 16.71 -12.02 -11.86
CA LEU A 33 17.55 -11.79 -10.68
C LEU A 33 17.39 -12.92 -9.64
N ALA A 34 16.18 -13.41 -9.42
CA ALA A 34 15.93 -14.54 -8.51
C ALA A 34 16.56 -15.83 -9.03
N VAL A 35 16.51 -16.09 -10.34
CA VAL A 35 17.18 -17.24 -10.95
C VAL A 35 18.71 -17.12 -10.82
N ALA A 36 19.27 -15.94 -11.10
CA ALA A 36 20.70 -15.68 -10.93
C ALA A 36 21.16 -15.78 -9.46
N ALA A 37 20.26 -15.51 -8.52
CA ALA A 37 20.50 -15.65 -7.09
C ALA A 37 20.48 -17.10 -6.58
N ALA A 38 20.00 -18.07 -7.36
CA ALA A 38 19.78 -19.44 -6.89
C ALA A 38 21.02 -20.11 -6.24
N PRO A 39 22.25 -19.96 -6.76
CA PRO A 39 23.45 -20.51 -6.12
C PRO A 39 23.73 -19.87 -4.76
N ILE A 40 23.54 -18.54 -4.64
CA ILE A 40 23.71 -17.80 -3.38
C ILE A 40 22.66 -18.23 -2.36
N ILE A 41 21.42 -18.44 -2.81
CA ILE A 41 20.34 -18.92 -1.95
C ILE A 41 20.67 -20.33 -1.42
N ALA A 42 21.15 -21.22 -2.27
CA ALA A 42 21.56 -22.57 -1.88
C ALA A 42 22.72 -22.54 -0.87
N GLU A 43 23.70 -21.67 -1.06
CA GLU A 43 24.84 -21.50 -0.15
C GLU A 43 24.38 -20.97 1.23
N LEU A 44 23.53 -19.94 1.26
CA LEU A 44 22.98 -19.39 2.50
C LEU A 44 22.14 -20.42 3.25
N PHE A 45 21.37 -21.23 2.52
CA PHE A 45 20.57 -22.30 3.11
C PHE A 45 21.46 -23.40 3.71
N ALA A 46 22.52 -23.82 3.00
CA ALA A 46 23.48 -24.80 3.50
C ALA A 46 24.23 -24.31 4.74
N GLY A 47 24.51 -23.00 4.83
CA GLY A 47 25.12 -22.36 5.99
C GLY A 47 24.17 -22.17 7.19
N GLY A 48 22.90 -22.56 7.08
CA GLY A 48 21.90 -22.35 8.13
C GLY A 48 21.55 -20.87 8.37
N GLU A 49 21.93 -19.98 7.44
CA GLU A 49 21.62 -18.56 7.55
C GLU A 49 20.17 -18.26 7.16
N LYS A 50 19.57 -17.29 7.86
CA LYS A 50 18.25 -16.79 7.47
C LYS A 50 18.34 -16.12 6.11
N ILE A 51 17.56 -16.64 5.15
CA ILE A 51 17.46 -16.10 3.80
C ILE A 51 16.69 -14.77 3.86
N ILE A 52 17.41 -13.68 3.63
CA ILE A 52 16.85 -12.32 3.61
C ILE A 52 17.09 -11.73 2.20
N PRO A 53 16.05 -11.27 1.48
CA PRO A 53 16.21 -10.74 0.11
C PRO A 53 17.29 -9.67 -0.02
N ALA A 54 17.37 -8.73 0.93
CA ALA A 54 18.40 -7.69 0.94
C ALA A 54 19.83 -8.26 0.97
N LYS A 55 20.08 -9.31 1.77
CA LYS A 55 21.39 -9.98 1.82
C LYS A 55 21.73 -10.64 0.49
N ILE A 56 20.77 -11.31 -0.15
CA ILE A 56 20.95 -11.97 -1.45
C ILE A 56 21.36 -10.94 -2.50
N VAL A 57 20.63 -9.83 -2.58
CA VAL A 57 20.90 -8.75 -3.53
C VAL A 57 22.27 -8.13 -3.27
N MET A 58 22.61 -7.85 -2.01
CA MET A 58 23.95 -7.35 -1.66
C MET A 58 25.07 -8.31 -2.08
N LYS A 59 24.91 -9.61 -1.84
CA LYS A 59 25.94 -10.61 -2.20
C LYS A 59 26.10 -10.72 -3.73
N LEU A 60 25.00 -10.62 -4.48
CA LEU A 60 25.04 -10.53 -5.95
C LEU A 60 25.81 -9.29 -6.42
N MET A 61 25.53 -8.13 -5.82
CA MET A 61 26.10 -6.85 -6.24
C MET A 61 27.61 -6.75 -5.93
N PHE A 62 28.04 -7.17 -4.75
CA PHE A 62 29.45 -7.05 -4.34
C PHE A 62 30.31 -8.25 -4.75
N GLY A 63 29.71 -9.40 -5.03
CA GLY A 63 30.45 -10.60 -5.45
C GLY A 63 30.75 -10.68 -6.95
N ASN A 64 29.86 -10.12 -7.80
CA ASN A 64 29.87 -10.42 -9.23
C ASN A 64 29.92 -9.18 -10.15
N MET A 65 29.99 -7.96 -9.59
CA MET A 65 29.95 -6.72 -10.38
C MET A 65 31.10 -5.76 -10.06
N PRO A 66 31.53 -4.94 -11.03
CA PRO A 66 32.44 -3.82 -10.78
C PRO A 66 31.88 -2.86 -9.72
N SER A 67 32.76 -2.30 -8.89
CA SER A 67 32.39 -1.44 -7.76
C SER A 67 31.55 -0.21 -8.15
N TRP A 68 31.84 0.40 -9.30
CA TRP A 68 31.08 1.55 -9.81
C TRP A 68 29.62 1.19 -10.16
N LEU A 69 29.40 -0.02 -10.70
CA LEU A 69 28.07 -0.51 -11.06
C LEU A 69 27.26 -0.84 -9.79
N ALA A 70 27.89 -1.52 -8.83
CA ALA A 70 27.29 -1.80 -7.53
C ALA A 70 26.88 -0.50 -6.80
N ALA A 71 27.75 0.51 -6.78
CA ALA A 71 27.46 1.81 -6.16
C ALA A 71 26.28 2.53 -6.84
N THR A 72 26.21 2.48 -8.17
CA THR A 72 25.11 3.09 -8.94
C THR A 72 23.77 2.41 -8.64
N LEU A 73 23.75 1.08 -8.60
CA LEU A 73 22.56 0.30 -8.26
C LEU A 73 22.08 0.54 -6.83
N LEU A 74 22.99 0.64 -5.85
CA LEU A 74 22.64 0.99 -4.47
C LEU A 74 22.03 2.38 -4.38
N THR A 75 22.63 3.35 -5.07
CA THR A 75 22.11 4.71 -5.13
C THR A 75 20.70 4.73 -5.74
N GLY A 76 20.48 3.96 -6.81
CA GLY A 76 19.16 3.77 -7.42
C GLY A 76 18.13 3.15 -6.47
N ALA A 77 18.51 2.13 -5.70
CA ALA A 77 17.64 1.50 -4.70
C ALA A 77 17.24 2.47 -3.58
N VAL A 78 18.19 3.29 -3.11
CA VAL A 78 17.92 4.37 -2.14
C VAL A 78 16.98 5.41 -2.74
N ALA A 79 17.24 5.87 -3.96
CA ALA A 79 16.39 6.85 -4.65
C ALA A 79 14.95 6.33 -4.85
N ALA A 80 14.79 5.07 -5.25
CA ALA A 80 13.48 4.43 -5.38
C ALA A 80 12.72 4.37 -4.04
N THR A 81 13.42 4.03 -2.96
CA THR A 81 12.85 4.00 -1.60
C THR A 81 12.39 5.39 -1.18
N MET A 82 13.22 6.42 -1.38
CA MET A 82 12.87 7.81 -1.06
C MET A 82 11.63 8.28 -1.82
N SER A 83 11.50 7.94 -3.11
CA SER A 83 10.31 8.30 -3.91
C SER A 83 8.99 7.72 -3.37
N THR A 84 9.07 6.54 -2.74
CA THR A 84 7.93 5.87 -2.10
C THR A 84 7.60 6.53 -0.77
N VAL A 85 8.62 6.79 0.05
CA VAL A 85 8.47 7.47 1.35
C VAL A 85 7.86 8.85 1.16
N ASP A 86 8.37 9.65 0.21
CA ASP A 86 7.85 10.99 -0.07
C ASP A 86 6.37 10.97 -0.43
N SER A 87 5.97 10.02 -1.28
CA SER A 87 4.57 9.86 -1.70
C SER A 87 3.68 9.43 -0.53
N ALA A 88 4.16 8.54 0.34
CA ALA A 88 3.42 8.06 1.51
C ALA A 88 3.27 9.15 2.58
N VAL A 89 4.35 9.87 2.91
CA VAL A 89 4.31 10.99 3.87
C VAL A 89 3.41 12.10 3.36
N LEU A 90 3.48 12.44 2.08
CA LEU A 90 2.59 13.44 1.48
C LEU A 90 1.13 13.01 1.58
N ALA A 91 0.81 11.76 1.22
CA ALA A 91 -0.55 11.25 1.30
C ALA A 91 -1.08 11.24 2.74
N LEU A 92 -0.30 10.76 3.71
CA LEU A 92 -0.67 10.76 5.13
C LEU A 92 -0.85 12.17 5.67
N SER A 93 0.06 13.08 5.32
CA SER A 93 -0.03 14.49 5.70
C SER A 93 -1.30 15.14 5.15
N SER A 94 -1.65 14.88 3.89
CA SER A 94 -2.91 15.35 3.30
C SER A 94 -4.14 14.79 4.01
N ILE A 95 -4.16 13.50 4.34
CA ILE A 95 -5.28 12.89 5.09
C ILE A 95 -5.41 13.52 6.47
N LEU A 96 -4.30 13.63 7.22
CA LEU A 96 -4.30 14.24 8.55
C LEU A 96 -4.73 15.71 8.51
N THR A 97 -4.31 16.45 7.49
CA THR A 97 -4.65 17.88 7.34
C THR A 97 -6.09 18.07 6.88
N MET A 98 -6.52 17.39 5.83
CA MET A 98 -7.83 17.61 5.21
C MET A 98 -8.95 16.90 5.96
N ASP A 99 -8.77 15.63 6.30
CA ASP A 99 -9.83 14.80 6.85
C ASP A 99 -9.94 14.91 8.37
N LEU A 100 -8.79 14.97 9.07
CA LEU A 100 -8.78 14.97 10.53
C LEU A 100 -8.70 16.37 11.14
N TYR A 101 -8.16 17.36 10.43
CA TYR A 101 -8.06 18.72 10.95
C TYR A 101 -9.04 19.69 10.28
N ARG A 102 -8.99 19.86 8.96
CA ARG A 102 -9.79 20.84 8.23
C ARG A 102 -11.29 20.54 8.32
N LYS A 103 -11.75 19.36 7.88
CA LYS A 103 -13.18 18.99 7.87
C LYS A 103 -13.87 19.16 9.24
N PRO A 104 -13.33 18.64 10.36
CA PRO A 104 -14.02 18.73 11.65
C PRO A 104 -13.78 20.05 12.41
N PHE A 105 -12.61 20.68 12.30
CA PHE A 105 -12.25 21.81 13.18
C PHE A 105 -12.16 23.16 12.47
N ASN A 106 -11.82 23.21 11.18
CA ASN A 106 -11.67 24.48 10.46
C ASN A 106 -11.98 24.34 8.97
N PRO A 107 -13.27 24.23 8.59
CA PRO A 107 -13.68 23.97 7.20
C PRO A 107 -13.28 25.09 6.23
N GLU A 108 -13.32 26.33 6.69
CA GLU A 108 -13.01 27.55 5.93
C GLU A 108 -11.52 27.94 5.98
N MET A 109 -10.64 26.97 6.24
CA MET A 109 -9.21 27.22 6.32
C MET A 109 -8.63 27.75 5.00
N ASP A 110 -7.87 28.84 5.12
CA ASP A 110 -7.08 29.40 4.03
C ASP A 110 -6.04 28.39 3.48
N PRO A 111 -5.91 28.21 2.16
CA PRO A 111 -4.95 27.29 1.55
C PRO A 111 -3.49 27.47 2.01
N ALA A 112 -3.05 28.69 2.33
CA ALA A 112 -1.68 28.92 2.80
C ALA A 112 -1.45 28.36 4.22
N LYS A 113 -2.46 28.44 5.09
CA LYS A 113 -2.44 27.81 6.42
C LYS A 113 -2.50 26.30 6.31
N GLU A 114 -3.34 25.78 5.42
CA GLU A 114 -3.44 24.33 5.15
C GLU A 114 -2.08 23.75 4.71
N ALA A 115 -1.40 24.40 3.77
CA ALA A 115 -0.08 23.99 3.32
C ALA A 115 0.96 24.02 4.46
N THR A 116 0.89 25.03 5.34
CA THR A 116 1.79 25.15 6.50
C THR A 116 1.57 24.00 7.48
N ILE A 117 0.32 23.69 7.82
CA ILE A 117 -0.03 22.59 8.72
C ILE A 117 0.40 21.25 8.13
N GLY A 118 0.14 21.03 6.83
CA GLY A 118 0.58 19.83 6.13
C GLY A 118 2.11 19.67 6.18
N ARG A 119 2.89 20.75 5.99
CA ARG A 119 4.36 20.69 6.14
C ARG A 119 4.79 20.33 7.56
N ILE A 120 4.16 20.91 8.57
CA ILE A 120 4.45 20.60 9.98
C ILE A 120 4.18 19.12 10.26
N ILE A 121 3.01 18.62 9.84
CA ILE A 121 2.64 17.20 9.98
C ILE A 121 3.66 16.30 9.27
N SER A 122 4.07 16.63 8.05
CA SER A 122 5.09 15.86 7.33
C SER A 122 6.42 15.80 8.09
N VAL A 123 6.89 16.92 8.65
CA VAL A 123 8.13 16.96 9.45
C VAL A 123 7.99 16.09 10.71
N VAL A 124 6.85 16.18 11.40
CA VAL A 124 6.58 15.36 12.59
C VAL A 124 6.54 13.87 12.23
N LEU A 125 5.88 13.49 11.14
CA LEU A 125 5.83 12.10 10.67
C LEU A 125 7.23 11.57 10.36
N ILE A 126 8.05 12.34 9.64
CA ILE A 126 9.44 11.96 9.32
C ILE A 126 10.26 11.81 10.61
N ALA A 127 10.12 12.72 11.57
CA ALA A 127 10.83 12.63 12.85
C ALA A 127 10.44 11.36 13.63
N VAL A 128 9.14 11.04 13.72
CA VAL A 128 8.66 9.81 14.35
C VAL A 128 9.21 8.58 13.63
N MET A 129 9.12 8.54 12.30
CA MET A 129 9.65 7.44 11.51
C MET A 129 11.16 7.26 11.71
N ALA A 130 11.93 8.35 11.78
CA ALA A 130 13.37 8.30 12.05
C ALA A 130 13.66 7.71 13.43
N VAL A 131 12.94 8.13 14.48
CA VAL A 131 13.09 7.57 15.83
C VAL A 131 12.79 6.07 15.84
N LEU A 132 11.70 5.64 15.19
CA LEU A 132 11.34 4.23 15.07
C LEU A 132 12.36 3.41 14.26
N ALA A 133 13.04 4.04 13.29
CA ALA A 133 14.11 3.41 12.53
C ALA A 133 15.39 3.20 13.35
N PHE A 134 15.74 4.14 14.23
CA PHE A 134 16.88 3.98 15.16
C PHE A 134 16.61 2.99 16.29
N TYR A 135 15.36 2.92 16.75
CA TYR A 135 14.95 2.05 17.85
C TYR A 135 13.81 1.13 17.43
N PRO A 136 14.04 0.18 16.50
CA PRO A 136 12.99 -0.68 16.00
C PRO A 136 12.44 -1.56 17.14
N PRO A 137 11.19 -1.33 17.59
CA PRO A 137 10.47 -2.30 18.39
C PRO A 137 10.44 -3.63 17.65
N LYS A 138 10.63 -4.73 18.38
CA LYS A 138 10.61 -6.09 17.82
C LYS A 138 9.34 -6.40 17.00
N LEU A 139 8.24 -5.71 17.30
CA LEU A 139 6.96 -5.80 16.58
C LEU A 139 6.93 -5.04 15.23
N LEU A 140 7.73 -3.98 15.02
CA LEU A 140 7.64 -3.19 13.78
C LEU A 140 8.19 -3.93 12.56
N PHE A 141 9.30 -4.66 12.71
CA PHE A 141 10.05 -5.15 11.54
C PHE A 141 9.42 -6.36 10.85
N ASN A 142 8.81 -7.26 11.60
CA ASN A 142 8.14 -8.43 11.01
C ASN A 142 6.63 -8.21 10.95
N SER A 143 6.00 -7.85 12.08
CA SER A 143 4.54 -7.88 12.19
C SER A 143 3.82 -6.73 11.48
N LEU A 144 4.44 -5.56 11.31
CA LEU A 144 3.77 -4.42 10.68
C LEU A 144 3.87 -4.40 9.16
N ILE A 145 4.97 -4.90 8.57
CA ILE A 145 5.00 -5.19 7.14
C ILE A 145 3.98 -6.30 6.83
N ASP A 146 3.90 -7.32 7.70
CA ASP A 146 2.91 -8.38 7.59
C ASP A 146 1.46 -7.90 7.78
N MET A 147 1.22 -6.73 8.39
CA MET A 147 -0.13 -6.14 8.59
C MET A 147 -0.49 -5.06 7.56
N ALA A 148 0.48 -4.24 7.12
CA ALA A 148 0.21 -3.10 6.26
C ALA A 148 -0.45 -3.52 4.94
N TYR A 149 0.05 -4.60 4.34
CA TYR A 149 -0.48 -5.11 3.09
C TYR A 149 -1.84 -5.81 3.25
N PRO A 150 -2.07 -6.73 4.22
CA PRO A 150 -3.41 -7.27 4.43
C PRO A 150 -4.43 -6.20 4.77
N GLY A 151 -4.07 -5.19 5.56
CA GLY A 151 -4.93 -4.02 5.84
C GLY A 151 -5.36 -3.30 4.56
N LEU A 152 -4.41 -3.00 3.65
CA LEU A 152 -4.73 -2.42 2.35
C LEU A 152 -5.65 -3.31 1.51
N VAL A 153 -5.42 -4.62 1.54
CA VAL A 153 -6.21 -5.60 0.77
C VAL A 153 -7.67 -5.65 1.22
N THR A 154 -7.96 -5.38 2.51
CA THR A 154 -9.36 -5.34 3.02
C THR A 154 -10.18 -4.19 2.42
N LEU A 155 -9.53 -3.13 1.95
CA LEU A 155 -10.19 -2.00 1.31
C LEU A 155 -10.59 -2.31 -0.14
N ALA A 156 -9.97 -3.30 -0.78
CA ALA A 156 -10.13 -3.57 -2.21
C ALA A 156 -11.58 -3.93 -2.60
N PRO A 157 -12.32 -4.81 -1.88
CA PRO A 157 -13.71 -5.09 -2.20
C PRO A 157 -14.58 -3.84 -2.09
N ALA A 158 -14.42 -3.05 -1.02
CA ALA A 158 -15.19 -1.83 -0.82
C ALA A 158 -14.93 -0.79 -1.91
N ALA A 159 -13.66 -0.60 -2.31
CA ALA A 159 -13.29 0.33 -3.36
C ALA A 159 -13.81 -0.14 -4.73
N ILE A 160 -13.51 -1.37 -5.13
CA ILE A 160 -13.84 -1.87 -6.48
C ILE A 160 -15.35 -2.08 -6.61
N LEU A 161 -15.94 -2.89 -5.72
CA LEU A 161 -17.35 -3.24 -5.83
C LEU A 161 -18.27 -2.07 -5.45
N GLY A 162 -17.85 -1.17 -4.56
CA GLY A 162 -18.59 0.06 -4.29
C GLY A 162 -18.75 0.96 -5.52
N MET A 163 -17.78 0.95 -6.44
CA MET A 163 -17.85 1.73 -7.68
C MET A 163 -18.67 1.06 -8.78
N PHE A 164 -18.62 -0.28 -8.91
CA PHE A 164 -19.26 -0.99 -10.03
C PHE A 164 -20.59 -1.65 -9.68
N TRP A 165 -20.88 -1.90 -8.41
CA TRP A 165 -22.08 -2.59 -7.98
C TRP A 165 -23.12 -1.62 -7.45
N LYS A 166 -24.17 -1.37 -8.24
CA LYS A 166 -25.25 -0.41 -7.91
C LYS A 166 -25.95 -0.63 -6.57
N LYS A 167 -25.95 -1.86 -6.05
CA LYS A 167 -26.59 -2.22 -4.77
C LYS A 167 -25.63 -2.13 -3.58
N ALA A 168 -24.34 -1.91 -3.82
CA ALA A 168 -23.36 -1.78 -2.76
C ALA A 168 -23.65 -0.52 -1.93
N GLY A 169 -23.77 -0.71 -0.61
CA GLY A 169 -24.04 0.36 0.33
C GLY A 169 -22.90 0.59 1.33
N PRO A 170 -22.94 1.70 2.08
CA PRO A 170 -21.94 2.02 3.10
C PRO A 170 -21.86 0.95 4.19
N ALA A 171 -22.98 0.30 4.53
CA ALA A 171 -23.00 -0.81 5.48
C ALA A 171 -22.13 -1.99 5.04
N ALA A 172 -22.20 -2.37 3.76
CA ALA A 172 -21.37 -3.45 3.20
C ALA A 172 -19.89 -3.07 3.19
N ALA A 173 -19.58 -1.82 2.80
CA ALA A 173 -18.22 -1.29 2.84
C ALA A 173 -17.64 -1.33 4.26
N ILE A 174 -18.33 -0.76 5.25
CA ILE A 174 -17.86 -0.73 6.65
C ILE A 174 -17.72 -2.15 7.20
N ALA A 175 -18.71 -3.02 7.00
CA ALA A 175 -18.67 -4.39 7.50
C ALA A 175 -17.48 -5.19 6.92
N SER A 176 -17.21 -5.04 5.63
CA SER A 176 -16.08 -5.71 4.95
C SER A 176 -14.71 -5.23 5.45
N ILE A 177 -14.56 -3.93 5.71
CA ILE A 177 -13.32 -3.33 6.19
C ILE A 177 -13.06 -3.73 7.64
N VAL A 178 -14.08 -3.64 8.50
CA VAL A 178 -13.97 -3.98 9.93
C VAL A 178 -13.67 -5.46 10.10
N SER A 179 -14.45 -6.35 9.47
CA SER A 179 -14.23 -7.80 9.56
C SER A 179 -12.86 -8.22 9.03
N GLY A 180 -12.45 -7.67 7.87
CA GLY A 180 -11.13 -7.90 7.30
C GLY A 180 -9.99 -7.43 8.20
N SER A 181 -10.14 -6.24 8.80
CA SER A 181 -9.13 -5.67 9.71
C SER A 181 -9.00 -6.51 10.98
N ILE A 182 -10.11 -6.98 11.55
CA ILE A 182 -10.10 -7.89 12.71
C ILE A 182 -9.35 -9.18 12.36
N LEU A 183 -9.63 -9.78 11.20
CA LEU A 183 -8.91 -10.98 10.78
C LEU A 183 -7.42 -10.72 10.52
N ALA A 184 -7.09 -9.58 9.91
CA ALA A 184 -5.69 -9.19 9.68
C ALA A 184 -4.92 -9.12 10.99
N VAL A 185 -5.49 -8.46 12.02
CA VAL A 185 -4.88 -8.36 13.35
C VAL A 185 -4.78 -9.73 14.02
N TYR A 186 -5.82 -10.57 13.91
CA TYR A 186 -5.82 -11.91 14.48
C TYR A 186 -4.70 -12.79 13.91
N LEU A 187 -4.49 -12.74 12.59
CA LEU A 187 -3.46 -13.53 11.88
C LEU A 187 -2.02 -13.07 12.14
N ILE A 188 -1.81 -11.92 12.79
CA ILE A 188 -0.47 -11.52 13.26
C ILE A 188 0.00 -12.43 14.41
N PHE A 189 -0.94 -12.79 15.29
CA PHE A 189 -0.63 -13.56 16.51
C PHE A 189 -0.84 -15.06 16.33
N HIS A 190 -1.47 -15.48 15.23
CA HIS A 190 -1.81 -16.87 14.95
C HIS A 190 -1.15 -17.34 13.65
N ARG A 191 -0.87 -18.65 13.57
CA ARG A 191 -0.32 -19.23 12.35
C ARG A 191 -1.35 -19.12 11.22
N ASN A 192 -0.90 -18.59 10.08
CA ASN A 192 -1.76 -18.51 8.90
C ASN A 192 -2.31 -19.88 8.50
N PRO A 193 -3.63 -19.99 8.24
CA PRO A 193 -4.21 -21.22 7.75
C PRO A 193 -3.53 -21.67 6.46
N MET A 194 -3.24 -22.97 6.36
CA MET A 194 -2.60 -23.60 5.20
C MET A 194 -1.20 -23.04 4.84
N GLY A 195 -0.58 -22.22 5.69
CA GLY A 195 0.69 -21.56 5.39
C GLY A 195 0.59 -20.49 4.30
N LEU A 196 -0.62 -20.11 3.89
CA LEU A 196 -0.83 -19.05 2.89
C LEU A 196 -0.60 -17.67 3.50
N TYR A 197 -0.29 -16.70 2.66
CA TYR A 197 -0.12 -15.32 3.08
C TYR A 197 -1.39 -14.76 3.74
N SER A 198 -1.26 -14.02 4.85
CA SER A 198 -2.38 -13.47 5.63
C SER A 198 -3.34 -12.62 4.78
N GLY A 199 -2.81 -11.86 3.82
CA GLY A 199 -3.58 -11.02 2.90
C GLY A 199 -4.56 -11.80 2.01
N PHE A 200 -4.29 -13.07 1.73
CA PHE A 200 -5.21 -13.92 0.99
C PHE A 200 -6.49 -14.18 1.78
N TRP A 201 -6.36 -14.54 3.05
CA TRP A 201 -7.49 -14.83 3.92
C TRP A 201 -8.30 -13.58 4.26
N THR A 202 -7.62 -12.45 4.48
CA THR A 202 -8.30 -11.17 4.72
C THR A 202 -9.09 -10.72 3.51
N LEU A 203 -8.55 -10.88 2.29
CA LEU A 203 -9.29 -10.59 1.06
C LEU A 203 -10.55 -11.44 0.94
N LEU A 204 -10.43 -12.75 1.14
CA LEU A 204 -11.56 -13.68 1.02
C LEU A 204 -12.67 -13.33 2.01
N LEU A 205 -12.30 -13.04 3.27
CA LEU A 205 -13.28 -12.65 4.28
C LEU A 205 -13.94 -11.31 3.92
N SER A 206 -13.14 -10.27 3.63
CA SER A 206 -13.68 -8.95 3.28
C SER A 206 -14.59 -9.02 2.05
N LEU A 207 -14.20 -9.76 1.03
CA LEU A 207 -15.01 -9.96 -0.18
C LEU A 207 -16.31 -10.70 0.14
N GLY A 208 -16.24 -11.80 0.89
CA GLY A 208 -17.41 -12.57 1.29
C GLY A 208 -18.39 -11.75 2.13
N VAL A 209 -17.90 -11.02 3.13
CA VAL A 209 -18.71 -10.14 3.97
C VAL A 209 -19.33 -9.02 3.13
N PHE A 210 -18.57 -8.40 2.23
CA PHE A 210 -19.09 -7.36 1.35
C PHE A 210 -20.27 -7.87 0.51
N VAL A 211 -20.10 -9.02 -0.12
CA VAL A 211 -21.13 -9.66 -0.97
C VAL A 211 -22.36 -10.00 -0.14
N VAL A 212 -22.19 -10.67 1.01
CA VAL A 212 -23.30 -11.09 1.88
C VAL A 212 -24.07 -9.89 2.40
N VAL A 213 -23.39 -8.87 2.92
CA VAL A 213 -24.05 -7.67 3.46
C VAL A 213 -24.72 -6.87 2.35
N THR A 214 -24.16 -6.84 1.13
CA THR A 214 -24.83 -6.22 -0.03
C THR A 214 -26.14 -6.91 -0.39
N PHE A 215 -26.23 -8.24 -0.26
CA PHE A 215 -27.48 -8.96 -0.51
C PHE A 215 -28.49 -8.84 0.63
N LEU A 216 -28.03 -8.81 1.89
CA LEU A 216 -28.90 -8.68 3.06
C LEU A 216 -29.41 -7.24 3.26
N MET A 217 -28.57 -6.25 2.95
CA MET A 217 -28.85 -4.82 3.13
C MET A 217 -28.43 -4.05 1.86
N PRO A 218 -29.17 -4.23 0.75
CA PRO A 218 -28.88 -3.51 -0.48
C PRO A 218 -29.07 -2.01 -0.26
N ALA A 219 -28.18 -1.20 -0.85
CA ALA A 219 -28.32 0.25 -0.85
C ALA A 219 -29.64 0.66 -1.50
N LYS A 220 -30.28 1.70 -0.95
CA LYS A 220 -31.44 2.33 -1.58
C LYS A 220 -30.98 3.13 -2.80
N GLU A 221 -31.79 3.12 -3.85
CA GLU A 221 -31.46 3.77 -5.13
C GLU A 221 -31.19 5.28 -4.98
N GLU A 222 -31.85 5.94 -4.01
CA GLU A 222 -31.66 7.36 -3.66
C GLU A 222 -30.26 7.68 -3.10
N ASP A 223 -29.62 6.75 -2.39
CA ASP A 223 -28.27 6.98 -1.83
C ASP A 223 -27.20 6.96 -2.92
N TYR A 224 -27.38 6.13 -3.96
CA TYR A 224 -26.46 6.03 -5.10
C TYR A 224 -26.39 7.35 -5.90
N PHE A 225 -27.54 7.95 -6.23
CA PHE A 225 -27.57 9.21 -6.99
C PHE A 225 -27.00 10.37 -6.19
N ARG A 226 -27.22 10.40 -4.87
CA ARG A 226 -26.72 11.45 -3.98
C ARG A 226 -25.20 11.40 -3.81
N ASP A 227 -24.61 10.20 -3.80
CA ASP A 227 -23.15 10.01 -3.76
C ASP A 227 -22.49 10.36 -5.10
N VAL A 228 -23.13 10.03 -6.23
CA VAL A 228 -22.64 10.42 -7.56
C VAL A 228 -22.66 11.95 -7.73
N GLU A 229 -23.75 12.62 -7.32
CA GLU A 229 -23.84 14.10 -7.37
C GLU A 229 -22.73 14.76 -6.54
N ARG A 230 -22.43 14.24 -5.34
CA ARG A 230 -21.33 14.74 -4.49
C ARG A 230 -19.94 14.62 -5.09
N ILE A 231 -19.70 13.62 -5.94
CA ILE A 231 -18.40 13.39 -6.59
C ILE A 231 -18.26 14.26 -7.85
N SER A 232 -19.37 14.69 -8.45
CA SER A 232 -19.41 15.49 -9.68
C SER A 232 -19.34 17.01 -9.48
N VAL A 233 -19.30 17.48 -8.22
CA VAL A 233 -19.15 18.91 -7.83
C VAL A 233 -17.76 19.13 -7.24
#